data_AF-A0A1G9V0Q2-F1
#
_entry.id   AF-A0A1G9V0Q2-F1
#
_cell.length_a   1.000
_cell.length_b   1.000
_cell.length_c   1.000
_cell.angle_alpha   90.00
_cell.angle_beta   90.00
_cell.angle_gamma   90.00
#
_symmetry.space_group_name_H-M   'P 1'
#
loop_
_entity.id
_entity.type
_entity.pdbx_description
1 polymer ?
#
loop_
_entity_poly.entity_id
_entity_poly.type
_entity_poly.pdbx_seq_one_letter_code
_entity_poly.pdbx_strand_id
1 'polypeptide(L)' 'MRRREAARFLGLAPRTLANWACIPGRGPSFHRVGRTVLYDMGELRAFVAAGRIEMGKRA' A
#
# COMPACT_ATOMS: atom_id res chain seq x y z
N MET A 1 5.60 -8.25 5.94
CA MET A 1 4.15 -8.36 6.26
C MET A 1 3.40 -9.01 5.09
N ARG A 2 2.43 -9.91 5.35
CA ARG A 2 1.59 -10.54 4.30
C ARG A 2 0.50 -9.57 3.83
N ARG A 3 -0.02 -9.78 2.62
CA ARG A 3 -1.05 -8.91 2.01
C ARG A 3 -2.27 -8.65 2.91
N ARG A 4 -2.77 -9.67 3.62
CA ARG A 4 -3.93 -9.50 4.52
C ARG A 4 -3.64 -8.52 5.66
N GLU A 5 -2.46 -8.61 6.24
CA GLU A 5 -2.05 -7.74 7.34
C GLU A 5 -1.79 -6.33 6.83
N ALA A 6 -1.10 -6.18 5.69
CA ALA A 6 -0.89 -4.88 5.04
C ALA A 6 -2.23 -4.20 4.67
N ALA A 7 -3.21 -4.97 4.19
CA ALA A 7 -4.54 -4.47 3.89
C ALA A 7 -5.25 -3.96 5.14
N ARG A 8 -5.16 -4.70 6.25
CA ARG A 8 -5.69 -4.25 7.56
C ARG A 8 -5.02 -2.97 8.03
N PHE A 9 -3.69 -2.87 7.89
CA PHE A 9 -2.96 -1.65 8.25
C PHE A 9 -3.45 -0.43 7.46
N LEU A 10 -3.70 -0.60 6.16
CA LEU A 10 -4.19 0.48 5.28
C LEU A 10 -5.71 0.70 5.34
N GLY A 11 -6.47 -0.13 6.08
CA GLY A 11 -7.94 -0.08 6.08
C GLY A 11 -8.58 -0.49 4.75
N LEU A 12 -7.89 -1.31 3.94
CA LEU A 12 -8.35 -1.76 2.62
C LEU A 12 -8.76 -3.24 2.61
N ALA A 13 -9.55 -3.63 1.62
CA ALA A 13 -9.77 -5.04 1.34
C ALA A 13 -8.48 -5.69 0.78
N PRO A 14 -8.13 -6.94 1.17
CA PRO A 14 -6.97 -7.64 0.62
C PRO A 14 -7.00 -7.78 -0.91
N ARG A 15 -8.21 -7.82 -1.50
CA ARG A 15 -8.40 -7.86 -2.96
C ARG A 15 -7.95 -6.55 -3.64
N THR A 16 -8.14 -5.40 -2.99
CA THR A 16 -7.67 -4.11 -3.50
C THR A 16 -6.15 -4.09 -3.62
N LEU A 17 -5.43 -4.53 -2.58
CA LEU A 17 -3.97 -4.65 -2.65
C LEU A 17 -3.49 -5.69 -3.67
N ALA A 18 -4.25 -6.77 -3.88
CA ALA A 18 -3.91 -7.75 -4.93
C ALA A 18 -4.04 -7.13 -6.32
N ASN A 19 -5.11 -6.37 -6.58
CA ASN A 19 -5.31 -5.68 -7.86
C ASN A 19 -4.25 -4.61 -8.08
N TRP A 20 -3.88 -3.84 -7.05
CA TRP A 20 -2.83 -2.83 -7.15
C TRP A 20 -1.45 -3.43 -7.42
N ALA A 21 -1.14 -4.59 -6.85
CA ALA A 21 0.10 -5.29 -7.15
C ALA A 21 0.22 -5.73 -8.63
N CYS A 22 -0.90 -5.81 -9.36
CA CYS A 22 -0.91 -6.11 -10.81
C CYS A 22 -0.77 -4.85 -11.68
N ILE A 23 -0.95 -3.65 -11.13
CA ILE A 23 -0.97 -2.39 -11.88
C ILE A 23 0.20 -1.52 -11.41
N PRO A 24 1.25 -1.34 -12.22
CA PRO A 24 2.39 -0.50 -11.86
C PRO A 24 1.96 0.91 -11.43
N GLY A 25 2.54 1.42 -10.34
CA GLY A 25 2.30 2.78 -9.85
C GLY A 25 0.99 3.02 -9.10
N ARG A 26 0.11 2.01 -8.93
CA ARG A 26 -1.21 2.21 -8.31
C ARG A 26 -1.25 2.00 -6.79
N GLY A 27 -0.18 1.47 -6.19
CA GLY A 27 -0.17 1.05 -4.78
C GLY A 27 1.22 1.05 -4.17
N PRO A 28 1.33 0.66 -2.88
CA PRO A 28 2.59 0.64 -2.16
C PRO A 28 3.57 -0.36 -2.79
N SER A 29 4.87 -0.07 -2.63
CA SER A 29 5.94 -0.97 -2.99
C SER A 29 5.76 -2.34 -2.33
N PHE A 30 6.17 -3.38 -3.03
CA PHE A 30 6.12 -4.74 -2.52
C PHE A 30 7.34 -5.52 -2.95
N HIS A 31 7.73 -6.50 -2.14
CA HIS A 31 8.78 -7.46 -2.46
C HIS A 31 8.14 -8.77 -2.91
N ARG A 32 8.63 -9.29 -4.03
CA ARG A 32 8.22 -10.60 -4.53
C ARG A 32 9.25 -11.65 -4.11
N VAL A 33 8.82 -12.60 -3.28
CA VAL A 33 9.64 -13.73 -2.82
C VAL A 33 8.99 -15.01 -3.34
N GLY A 34 9.46 -15.49 -4.49
CA GLY A 34 8.83 -16.57 -5.23
C GLY A 34 7.38 -16.24 -5.64
N ARG A 35 6.43 -17.05 -5.15
CA ARG A 35 4.98 -16.85 -5.38
C ARG A 35 4.33 -15.94 -4.34
N THR A 36 5.07 -15.53 -3.32
CA THR A 36 4.56 -14.67 -2.24
C THR A 36 4.88 -13.21 -2.53
N VAL A 37 3.89 -12.34 -2.27
CA VAL A 37 4.09 -10.90 -2.18
C VAL A 37 4.15 -10.49 -0.70
N LEU A 38 5.21 -9.78 -0.33
CA LEU A 38 5.43 -9.22 1.00
C LEU A 38 5.45 -7.70 0.91
N TYR A 39 4.95 -7.07 1.96
CA TYR A 39 5.01 -5.63 2.15
C TYR A 39 5.93 -5.32 3.32
N ASP A 40 6.81 -4.34 3.14
CA ASP A 40 7.57 -3.75 4.22
C ASP A 40 6.75 -2.67 4.93
N MET A 41 6.92 -2.53 6.24
CA MET A 41 6.15 -1.56 7.02
C MET A 41 6.59 -0.11 6.75
N GLY A 42 7.89 0.12 6.54
CA GLY A 42 8.44 1.41 6.17
C GLY A 42 7.88 1.88 4.84
N GLU A 43 7.90 1.00 3.83
CA GLU A 43 7.32 1.29 2.50
C GLU A 43 5.81 1.59 2.56
N LEU A 44 5.04 0.85 3.37
CA LEU A 44 3.60 1.12 3.55
C LEU A 44 3.36 2.50 4.18
N ARG A 45 4.17 2.88 5.17
CA ARG A 45 4.10 4.22 5.79
C ARG A 45 4.48 5.31 4.80
N ALA A 46 5.54 5.09 4.02
CA ALA A 46 5.98 6.01 2.98
C ALA A 46 4.88 6.22 1.93
N PHE A 47 4.18 5.16 1.52
CA PHE A 47 3.04 5.24 0.61
C PHE A 47 1.89 6.10 1.19
N VAL A 48 1.51 5.88 2.45
CA VAL A 48 0.47 6.70 3.12
C VAL A 48 0.91 8.16 3.23
N ALA A 49 2.18 8.41 3.56
CA ALA A 49 2.73 9.76 3.64
C ALA A 49 2.76 10.45 2.27
N ALA A 50 3.11 9.73 1.20
CA ALA A 50 3.14 10.27 -0.16
C ALA A 50 1.73 10.59 -0.70
N GLY A 51 0.72 9.80 -0.33
CA GLY A 51 -0.68 10.03 -0.67
C GLY A 51 -1.40 11.01 0.26
N ARG A 52 -0.68 11.64 1.20
CA ARG A 52 -1.26 12.57 2.17
C ARG A 52 -1.75 13.83 1.45
N ILE A 53 -3.06 14.03 1.45
CA ILE A 53 -3.68 15.28 1.00
C ILE A 53 -3.82 16.18 2.22
N GLU A 54 -3.04 17.27 2.24
CA GLU A 54 -3.25 18.32 3.24
C GLU A 54 -4.59 19.01 3.00
N MET A 55 -5.44 18.98 4.02
CA MET A 55 -6.74 19.67 3.99
C MET A 55 -6.61 21.03 4.71
N GLY A 56 -6.32 22.09 3.94
CA GLY A 56 -6.42 23.52 4.35
C GLY A 56 -5.23 24.37 3.88
N LYS A 57 -5.36 25.63 3.43
CA LYS A 57 -6.47 26.58 3.37
C LYS A 57 -6.74 26.97 1.91
N ARG A 58 -8.01 27.06 1.48
CA ARG A 58 -8.34 28.00 0.40
C ARG A 58 -8.06 29.40 0.97
N ALA A 59 -7.04 30.06 0.44
CA ALA A 59 -6.79 31.48 0.68
C ALA A 59 -7.88 32.32 0.02
#